data_AF-A0A5C7T1J4-F1
#
_entry.id   AF-A0A5C7T1J4-F1
#
_cell.length_a   1.000
_cell.length_b   1.000
_cell.length_c   1.000
_cell.angle_alpha   90.00
_cell.angle_beta   90.00
_cell.angle_gamma   90.00
#
_symmetry.space_group_name_H-M   'P 1'
#
loop_
_entity.id
_entity.type
_entity.pdbx_description
1 polymer ?
#
loop_
_entity_poly.entity_id
_entity_poly.type
_entity_poly.pdbx_seq_one_letter_code
_entity_poly.pdbx_strand_id
1 'polypeptide(L)'
;VERSLQRLETDRIDLVLVHSDGNDVAILRDSGVYETLAELKREGKLRAFGLSGKTVEGGLLALERGDCAMVTYNLAERGEQAVLDHAVTHGKGILIKKALASGHAVLAGEDPVRASFELVFGHPGVTAAIVGTINPQHLAANAATAAAVIRG
;
A
#
# COMPACT_ATOMS: atom_id res chain seq x y z
N VAL A 1 -18.64 -0.21 4.58
CA VAL A 1 -18.50 0.26 3.19
C VAL A 1 -19.60 1.24 2.80
N GLU A 2 -20.88 0.94 3.02
CA GLU A 2 -22.02 1.85 2.71
C GLU A 2 -21.83 3.29 3.17
N ARG A 3 -21.46 3.50 4.44
CA ARG A 3 -21.19 4.84 4.97
C ARG A 3 -20.07 5.57 4.22
N SER A 4 -19.06 4.85 3.72
CA SER A 4 -17.98 5.45 2.92
C SER A 4 -18.47 5.84 1.52
N LEU A 5 -19.31 5.01 0.89
CA LEU A 5 -19.94 5.32 -0.39
C LEU A 5 -20.78 6.60 -0.28
N GLN A 6 -21.61 6.70 0.75
CA GLN A 6 -22.41 7.90 1.02
C GLN A 6 -21.55 9.15 1.22
N ARG A 7 -20.46 9.05 2.00
CA ARG A 7 -19.56 10.18 2.28
C ARG A 7 -18.77 10.65 1.05
N LEU A 8 -18.48 9.74 0.14
CA LEU A 8 -17.72 10.02 -1.09
C LEU A 8 -18.64 10.34 -2.27
N GLU A 9 -19.96 10.33 -2.07
CA GLU A 9 -20.97 10.61 -3.10
C GLU A 9 -20.75 9.76 -4.38
N THR A 10 -20.43 8.48 -4.18
CA THR A 10 -20.16 7.50 -5.24
C THR A 10 -20.87 6.18 -4.95
N ASP A 11 -21.18 5.43 -6.00
CA ASP A 11 -21.74 4.07 -5.92
C ASP A 11 -20.67 2.97 -5.81
N ARG A 12 -19.40 3.32 -6.08
CA ARG A 12 -18.28 2.38 -6.07
C ARG A 12 -16.98 2.98 -5.55
N ILE A 13 -16.19 2.19 -4.83
CA ILE A 13 -14.81 2.49 -4.42
C ILE A 13 -13.83 1.57 -5.18
N ASP A 14 -12.74 2.12 -5.72
CA ASP A 14 -11.77 1.31 -6.48
C ASP A 14 -11.08 0.25 -5.60
N LEU A 15 -10.65 0.61 -4.39
CA LEU A 15 -9.93 -0.30 -3.50
C LEU A 15 -10.30 -0.04 -2.04
N VAL A 16 -10.70 -1.10 -1.33
CA VAL A 16 -10.86 -1.07 0.13
C VAL A 16 -9.88 -2.06 0.77
N LEU A 17 -9.10 -1.57 1.72
CA LEU A 17 -8.13 -2.36 2.46
C LEU A 17 -8.61 -2.59 3.89
N VAL A 18 -8.48 -3.82 4.39
CA VAL A 18 -8.61 -4.12 5.81
C VAL A 18 -7.58 -3.31 6.58
N HIS A 19 -8.04 -2.59 7.62
CA HIS A 19 -7.21 -1.73 8.44
C HIS A 19 -6.76 -2.49 9.69
N SER A 20 -5.62 -3.16 9.62
CA SER A 20 -5.16 -4.08 10.67
C SER A 20 -4.64 -3.36 11.91
N ASP A 21 -4.91 -3.94 13.09
CA ASP A 21 -4.29 -3.58 14.36
C ASP A 21 -2.89 -4.18 14.53
N GLY A 22 -2.49 -5.12 13.66
CA GLY A 22 -1.24 -5.87 13.69
C GLY A 22 -1.43 -7.38 13.82
N ASN A 23 -2.63 -7.84 14.18
CA ASN A 23 -2.99 -9.25 14.22
C ASN A 23 -3.53 -9.74 12.87
N ASP A 24 -2.77 -9.49 11.81
CA ASP A 24 -3.21 -9.64 10.42
C ASP A 24 -3.82 -11.02 10.14
N VAL A 25 -3.13 -12.09 10.55
CA VAL A 25 -3.52 -13.48 10.23
C VAL A 25 -4.86 -13.84 10.89
N ALA A 26 -5.05 -13.50 12.16
CA ALA A 26 -6.31 -13.79 12.85
C ALA A 26 -7.47 -12.98 12.26
N ILE A 27 -7.23 -11.71 11.91
CA ILE A 27 -8.25 -10.89 11.23
C ILE A 27 -8.66 -11.54 9.91
N LEU A 28 -7.68 -11.99 9.10
CA LEU A 28 -7.94 -12.60 7.80
C LEU A 28 -8.62 -13.97 7.89
N ARG A 29 -8.35 -14.76 8.92
CA ARG A 29 -8.90 -16.13 9.07
C ARG A 29 -10.22 -16.17 9.83
N ASP A 30 -10.37 -15.35 10.87
CA ASP A 30 -11.37 -15.60 11.91
C ASP A 30 -12.52 -14.57 11.90
N SER A 31 -12.33 -13.40 11.31
CA SER A 31 -13.32 -12.30 11.41
C SER A 31 -14.42 -12.32 10.35
N GLY A 32 -14.26 -13.04 9.24
CA GLY A 32 -15.17 -12.99 8.09
C GLY A 32 -15.08 -11.71 7.24
N VAL A 33 -14.12 -10.82 7.52
CA VAL A 33 -14.01 -9.52 6.83
C VAL A 33 -13.64 -9.69 5.35
N TYR A 34 -12.78 -10.66 5.01
CA TYR A 34 -12.34 -10.89 3.64
C TYR A 34 -13.45 -11.48 2.77
N GLU A 35 -14.26 -12.39 3.32
CA GLU A 35 -15.46 -12.92 2.69
C GLU A 35 -16.47 -11.80 2.40
N THR A 36 -16.67 -10.90 3.37
CA THR A 36 -17.55 -9.74 3.20
C THR A 36 -17.06 -8.79 2.12
N LEU A 37 -15.74 -8.51 2.06
CA LEU A 37 -15.17 -7.66 1.02
C LEU A 37 -15.24 -8.29 -0.36
N ALA A 38 -15.04 -9.61 -0.46
CA ALA A 38 -15.22 -10.35 -1.70
C ALA A 38 -16.68 -10.26 -2.20
N GLU A 39 -17.65 -10.33 -1.30
CA GLU A 39 -19.06 -10.14 -1.64
C GLU A 39 -19.36 -8.74 -2.15
N LEU A 40 -18.88 -7.71 -1.45
CA LEU A 40 -19.07 -6.31 -1.87
C LEU A 40 -18.40 -6.01 -3.22
N LYS A 41 -17.29 -6.69 -3.54
CA LYS A 41 -16.70 -6.66 -4.89
C LYS A 41 -17.63 -7.32 -5.92
N ARG A 42 -18.20 -8.48 -5.60
CA ARG A 42 -19.17 -9.19 -6.47
C ARG A 42 -20.45 -8.37 -6.71
N GLU A 43 -20.92 -7.64 -5.71
CA GLU A 43 -22.04 -6.68 -5.82
C GLU A 43 -21.70 -5.42 -6.64
N GLY A 44 -20.44 -5.22 -7.01
CA GLY A 44 -19.98 -4.06 -7.79
C GLY A 44 -19.67 -2.81 -6.98
N LYS A 45 -19.80 -2.84 -5.65
CA LYS A 45 -19.49 -1.72 -4.74
C LYS A 45 -18.00 -1.46 -4.60
N LEU A 46 -17.18 -2.48 -4.82
CA LEU A 46 -15.72 -2.41 -4.82
C LEU A 46 -15.15 -2.89 -6.16
N ARG A 47 -14.11 -2.26 -6.71
CA ARG A 47 -13.36 -2.88 -7.83
C ARG A 47 -12.33 -3.89 -7.34
N ALA A 48 -11.74 -3.65 -6.17
CA ALA A 48 -10.72 -4.48 -5.57
C ALA A 48 -10.76 -4.38 -4.04
N PHE A 49 -10.17 -5.37 -3.37
CA PHE A 49 -9.96 -5.34 -1.93
C PHE A 49 -8.60 -5.93 -1.53
N GLY A 50 -8.19 -5.71 -0.29
CA GLY A 50 -6.90 -6.16 0.19
C GLY A 50 -6.65 -5.90 1.67
N LEU A 51 -5.38 -5.89 2.07
CA LEU A 51 -4.94 -5.67 3.44
C LEU A 51 -3.98 -4.47 3.53
N SER A 52 -4.15 -3.61 4.53
CA SER A 52 -3.08 -2.74 5.04
C SER A 52 -2.53 -3.37 6.30
N GLY A 53 -1.47 -4.17 6.13
CA GLY A 53 -0.96 -5.09 7.14
C GLY A 53 0.23 -4.56 7.92
N LYS A 54 0.76 -5.37 8.83
CA LYS A 54 2.00 -5.12 9.58
C LYS A 54 2.91 -6.35 9.64
N THR A 55 2.47 -7.50 9.15
CA THR A 55 3.25 -8.76 9.18
C THR A 55 3.40 -9.35 7.79
N VAL A 56 4.54 -10.00 7.55
CA VAL A 56 4.82 -10.71 6.29
C VAL A 56 3.78 -11.81 6.06
N GLU A 57 3.50 -12.62 7.09
CA GLU A 57 2.52 -13.71 6.99
C GLU A 57 1.13 -13.19 6.63
N GLY A 58 0.71 -12.07 7.25
CA GLY A 58 -0.54 -11.39 6.93
C GLY A 58 -0.58 -10.88 5.50
N GLY A 59 0.48 -10.24 5.03
CA GLY A 59 0.61 -9.76 3.66
C GLY A 59 0.55 -10.88 2.62
N LEU A 60 1.25 -12.00 2.87
CA LEU A 60 1.22 -13.17 1.98
C LEU A 60 -0.18 -13.78 1.92
N LEU A 61 -0.80 -14.03 3.08
CA LEU A 61 -2.14 -14.58 3.18
C LEU A 61 -3.19 -13.67 2.52
N ALA A 62 -3.05 -12.35 2.69
CA ALA A 62 -3.92 -11.36 2.06
C ALA A 62 -3.90 -11.46 0.53
N LEU A 63 -2.75 -11.80 -0.07
CA LEU A 63 -2.57 -11.88 -1.51
C LEU A 63 -3.10 -13.19 -2.12
N GLU A 64 -3.36 -14.23 -1.33
CA GLU A 64 -3.96 -15.47 -1.84
C GLU A 64 -5.36 -15.21 -2.42
N ARG A 65 -6.18 -14.42 -1.73
CA ARG A 65 -7.58 -14.12 -2.12
C ARG A 65 -7.83 -12.67 -2.51
N GLY A 66 -7.12 -11.74 -1.88
CA GLY A 66 -7.24 -10.30 -2.15
C GLY A 66 -6.48 -9.89 -3.40
N ASP A 67 -6.68 -8.64 -3.81
CA ASP A 67 -6.10 -8.07 -5.03
C ASP A 67 -4.81 -7.28 -4.75
N CYS A 68 -4.66 -6.77 -3.53
CA CYS A 68 -3.61 -5.84 -3.16
C CYS A 68 -3.16 -6.02 -1.70
N ALA A 69 -1.87 -5.76 -1.43
CA ALA A 69 -1.38 -5.53 -0.07
C ALA A 69 -0.76 -4.13 0.04
N MET A 70 -1.02 -3.43 1.14
CA MET A 70 -0.34 -2.20 1.51
C MET A 70 0.62 -2.47 2.67
N VAL A 71 1.91 -2.29 2.40
CA VAL A 71 3.03 -2.74 3.26
C VAL A 71 3.99 -1.60 3.57
N THR A 72 4.73 -1.74 4.67
CA THR A 72 5.77 -0.80 5.05
C THR A 72 7.07 -1.17 4.34
N TYR A 73 7.60 -0.25 3.53
CA TYR A 73 8.90 -0.40 2.88
C TYR A 73 9.58 0.96 2.75
N ASN A 74 10.70 1.12 3.44
CA ASN A 74 11.50 2.35 3.42
C ASN A 74 12.97 2.05 3.75
N LEU A 75 13.81 3.09 3.78
CA LEU A 75 15.26 2.93 3.98
C LEU A 75 15.62 2.17 5.27
N ALA A 76 14.81 2.31 6.33
CA ALA A 76 15.03 1.68 7.64
C ALA A 76 14.24 0.36 7.84
N GLU A 77 13.05 0.24 7.24
CA GLU A 77 12.14 -0.88 7.42
C GLU A 77 11.95 -1.64 6.11
N ARG A 78 12.59 -2.81 5.98
CA ARG A 78 12.54 -3.67 4.79
C ARG A 78 12.00 -5.08 5.07
N GLY A 79 11.49 -5.32 6.27
CA GLY A 79 11.03 -6.64 6.71
C GLY A 79 9.88 -7.22 5.89
N GLU A 80 9.07 -6.38 5.24
CA GLU A 80 7.93 -6.81 4.42
C GLU A 80 8.29 -7.10 2.94
N GLN A 81 9.58 -7.08 2.56
CA GLN A 81 10.01 -7.26 1.16
C GLN A 81 9.48 -8.55 0.52
N ALA A 82 9.39 -9.65 1.28
CA ALA A 82 8.88 -10.93 0.78
C ALA A 82 7.43 -10.84 0.24
N VAL A 83 6.63 -9.89 0.73
CA VAL A 83 5.27 -9.65 0.22
C VAL A 83 5.32 -9.01 -1.17
N LEU A 84 6.29 -8.13 -1.43
CA LEU A 84 6.50 -7.52 -2.74
C LEU A 84 6.95 -8.56 -3.76
N ASP A 85 7.90 -9.43 -3.37
CA ASP A 85 8.40 -10.53 -4.21
C ASP A 85 7.27 -11.50 -4.59
N HIS A 86 6.42 -11.85 -3.61
CA HIS A 86 5.24 -12.67 -3.83
C HIS A 86 4.24 -12.01 -4.78
N ALA A 87 4.03 -10.70 -4.67
CA ALA A 87 3.10 -9.99 -5.54
C ALA A 87 3.55 -9.97 -7.00
N VAL A 88 4.86 -9.84 -7.28
CA VAL A 88 5.42 -9.91 -8.64
C VAL A 88 5.06 -11.25 -9.28
N THR A 89 5.31 -12.35 -8.56
CA THR A 89 5.13 -13.71 -9.09
C THR A 89 3.67 -14.08 -9.33
N HIS A 90 2.73 -13.40 -8.67
CA HIS A 90 1.29 -13.71 -8.73
C HIS A 90 0.44 -12.61 -9.38
N GLY A 91 1.05 -11.56 -9.93
CA GLY A 91 0.33 -10.47 -10.58
C GLY A 91 -0.57 -9.68 -9.63
N LYS A 92 -0.12 -9.45 -8.39
CA LYS A 92 -0.89 -8.72 -7.37
C LYS A 92 -0.41 -7.28 -7.20
N GLY A 93 -1.30 -6.41 -6.72
CA GLY A 93 -0.96 -5.00 -6.46
C GLY A 93 -0.22 -4.80 -5.13
N ILE A 94 0.74 -3.87 -5.12
CA ILE A 94 1.39 -3.41 -3.89
C ILE A 94 1.32 -1.89 -3.78
N LEU A 95 0.85 -1.44 -2.62
CA LEU A 95 0.95 -0.05 -2.20
C LEU A 95 1.98 0.09 -1.08
N ILE A 96 2.94 0.99 -1.22
CA ILE A 96 3.88 1.28 -0.13
C ILE A 96 3.33 2.39 0.76
N LYS A 97 3.24 2.11 2.06
CA LYS A 97 3.04 3.13 3.10
C LYS A 97 4.36 3.44 3.79
N LYS A 98 4.45 4.65 4.35
CA LYS A 98 5.65 5.17 5.05
C LYS A 98 6.93 5.13 4.21
N ALA A 99 6.86 5.31 2.89
CA ALA A 99 8.04 5.39 2.00
C ALA A 99 9.09 6.42 2.49
N LEU A 100 8.61 7.53 3.08
CA LEU A 100 9.44 8.61 3.64
C LEU A 100 9.52 8.57 5.18
N ALA A 101 9.32 7.40 5.81
CA ALA A 101 9.32 7.24 7.28
C ALA A 101 8.42 8.25 8.01
N SER A 102 7.25 8.55 7.46
CA SER A 102 6.33 9.57 7.97
C SER A 102 6.96 10.97 8.14
N GLY A 103 7.88 11.35 7.24
CA GLY A 103 8.57 12.65 7.28
C GLY A 103 9.87 12.65 8.09
N HIS A 104 10.27 11.51 8.67
CA HIS A 104 11.51 11.39 9.45
C HIS A 104 12.67 10.82 8.64
N ALA A 105 12.53 10.69 7.32
CA ALA A 105 13.63 10.31 6.46
C ALA A 105 14.69 11.43 6.48
N VAL A 106 15.81 11.18 7.15
CA VAL A 106 16.95 12.09 7.24
C VAL A 106 18.20 11.31 6.82
N LEU A 107 18.91 11.83 5.84
CA LEU A 107 20.20 11.32 5.39
C LEU A 107 21.21 12.47 5.41
N ALA A 108 22.44 12.19 5.82
CA ALA A 108 23.51 13.17 5.79
C ALA A 108 24.11 13.23 4.37
N GLY A 109 24.03 14.38 3.72
CA GLY A 109 24.70 14.63 2.43
C GLY A 109 23.95 14.15 1.18
N GLU A 110 22.76 13.57 1.32
CA GLU A 110 21.93 13.09 0.22
C GLU A 110 20.49 13.61 0.35
N ASP A 111 19.75 13.69 -0.76
CA ASP A 111 18.31 14.00 -0.72
C ASP A 111 17.54 12.76 -0.22
N PRO A 112 16.97 12.80 1.00
CA PRO A 112 16.31 11.65 1.59
C PRO A 112 15.06 11.22 0.82
N VAL A 113 14.38 12.15 0.13
CA VAL A 113 13.20 11.82 -0.67
C VAL A 113 13.61 11.02 -1.90
N ARG A 114 14.66 11.46 -2.58
CA ARG A 114 15.21 10.77 -3.74
C ARG A 114 15.68 9.36 -3.39
N ALA A 115 16.52 9.22 -2.37
CA ALA A 115 17.02 7.91 -1.94
C ALA A 115 15.89 6.95 -1.54
N SER A 116 14.86 7.45 -0.83
CA SER A 116 13.67 6.67 -0.52
C SER A 116 12.93 6.19 -1.76
N PHE A 117 12.75 7.05 -2.77
CA PHE A 117 12.06 6.67 -4.00
C PHE A 117 12.89 5.75 -4.89
N GLU A 118 14.22 5.89 -4.93
CA GLU A 118 15.10 4.96 -5.62
C GLU A 118 15.00 3.54 -5.02
N LEU A 119 14.96 3.42 -3.68
CA LEU A 119 14.69 2.14 -3.03
C LEU A 119 13.30 1.60 -3.36
N VAL A 120 12.26 2.43 -3.18
CA VAL A 120 10.86 1.99 -3.28
C VAL A 120 10.49 1.62 -4.72
N PHE A 121 10.78 2.49 -5.70
CA PHE A 121 10.45 2.24 -7.10
C PHE A 121 11.48 1.35 -7.82
N GLY A 122 12.66 1.13 -7.22
CA GLY A 122 13.60 0.13 -7.70
C GLY A 122 13.11 -1.32 -7.57
N HIS A 123 12.07 -1.56 -6.76
CA HIS A 123 11.47 -2.89 -6.62
C HIS A 123 10.31 -3.09 -7.61
N PRO A 124 10.36 -4.08 -8.53
CA PRO A 124 9.39 -4.24 -9.61
C PRO A 124 7.97 -4.58 -9.13
N GLY A 125 7.83 -5.10 -7.90
CA GLY A 125 6.53 -5.37 -7.28
C GLY A 125 5.74 -4.13 -6.85
N VAL A 126 6.37 -2.96 -6.74
CA VAL A 126 5.69 -1.76 -6.25
C VAL A 126 4.81 -1.15 -7.34
N THR A 127 3.50 -1.06 -7.07
CA THR A 127 2.56 -0.38 -7.98
C THR A 127 2.53 1.12 -7.73
N ALA A 128 2.49 1.55 -6.46
CA ALA A 128 2.55 2.95 -6.08
C ALA A 128 3.02 3.13 -4.64
N ALA A 129 3.48 4.34 -4.29
CA ALA A 129 3.78 4.75 -2.94
C ALA A 129 2.80 5.84 -2.47
N ILE A 130 2.23 5.68 -1.28
CA ILE A 130 1.33 6.67 -0.67
C ILE A 130 2.16 7.62 0.20
N VAL A 131 2.22 8.89 -0.23
CA VAL A 131 2.99 9.94 0.44
C VAL A 131 2.03 10.99 0.98
N GLY A 132 1.93 11.07 2.30
CA GLY A 132 1.10 12.07 2.97
C GLY A 132 1.83 13.41 3.05
N THR A 133 1.25 14.46 2.47
CA THR A 133 1.67 15.86 2.67
C THR A 133 0.47 16.78 2.50
N ILE A 134 0.41 17.84 3.30
CA ILE A 134 -0.54 18.95 3.13
C ILE A 134 0.14 20.21 2.58
N ASN A 135 1.46 20.19 2.41
CA ASN A 135 2.21 21.30 1.81
C ASN A 135 2.26 21.10 0.28
N PRO A 136 1.70 22.03 -0.52
CA PRO A 136 1.69 21.92 -1.98
C PRO A 136 3.10 21.94 -2.60
N GLN A 137 4.07 22.61 -1.97
CA GLN A 137 5.45 22.62 -2.43
C GLN A 137 6.10 21.24 -2.24
N HIS A 138 5.86 20.59 -1.10
CA HIS A 138 6.31 19.22 -0.87
C HIS A 138 5.64 18.24 -1.84
N LEU A 139 4.34 18.43 -2.14
CA LEU A 139 3.64 17.60 -3.12
C LEU A 139 4.29 17.70 -4.51
N ALA A 140 4.53 18.93 -4.98
CA ALA A 140 5.18 19.18 -6.27
C ALA A 140 6.60 18.61 -6.32
N ALA A 141 7.38 18.80 -5.27
CA ALA A 141 8.74 18.25 -5.16
C ALA A 141 8.72 16.71 -5.17
N ASN A 142 7.89 16.08 -4.34
CA ASN A 142 7.77 14.61 -4.30
C ASN A 142 7.37 14.03 -5.66
N ALA A 143 6.40 14.66 -6.35
CA ALA A 143 5.98 14.23 -7.68
C ALA A 143 7.11 14.36 -8.71
N ALA A 144 7.86 15.47 -8.69
CA ALA A 144 8.99 15.68 -9.58
C ALA A 144 10.11 14.65 -9.34
N THR A 145 10.46 14.38 -8.08
CA THR A 145 11.47 13.38 -7.72
C THR A 145 11.04 11.98 -8.12
N ALA A 146 9.78 11.59 -7.87
CA ALA A 146 9.27 10.29 -8.30
C ALA A 146 9.31 10.13 -9.83
N ALA A 147 8.93 11.18 -10.58
CA ALA A 147 9.01 11.16 -12.03
C ALA A 147 10.44 11.01 -12.55
N ALA A 148 11.41 11.65 -11.91
CA ALA A 148 12.83 11.52 -12.26
C ALA A 148 13.38 10.11 -11.97
N VAL A 149 12.98 9.51 -10.85
CA VAL A 149 13.42 8.16 -10.46
C VAL A 149 12.80 7.08 -11.35
N ILE A 150 11.51 7.17 -11.68
CA ILE A 150 10.82 6.13 -12.47
C ILE A 150 11.21 6.18 -13.96
N ARG A 151 11.58 7.36 -14.47
CA ARG A 151 11.95 7.53 -15.89
C ARG A 151 13.44 7.41 -16.18
N GLY A 152 14.28 7.53 -15.16
CA GLY A 152 15.74 7.40 -15.27
C GLY A 152 16.15 5.94 -15.32
#